data_AF-A0A850JVX1-F1
#
_entry.id   AF-A0A850JVX1-F1
#
_cell.length_a   1.000
_cell.length_b   1.000
_cell.length_c   1.000
_cell.angle_alpha   90.00
_cell.angle_beta   90.00
_cell.angle_gamma   90.00
#
_symmetry.space_group_name_H-M   'P 1'
#
loop_
_entity.id
_entity.type
_entity.pdbx_description
1 polymer ?
#
loop_
_entity_poly.entity_id
_entity_poly.type
_entity_poly.pdbx_seq_one_letter_code
_entity_poly.pdbx_strand_id
1 'polypeptide(L)'
;MKAHILNKIDNSFREDDIFFIPIYGEEELSSEWESFLKRYAKKSYNIGKNTFFYLYGIYDLELDKNTTIIKQIDTILEFLSVQVNVFPLKVMPKYTPLDSLIYYYKHTNINQINDSLVNRIVFLSKQKLIQNNEKTINFTAKLNGYSSVIDKIKLRKKRKFLTKVIASITCENIILNRVKNINMDKVLNKSRNNKTLKLQLKSNRLKNTKSLSGFSSLEVLNLTANSFSVIDMENLPTKIKSLNISKNYIEKIKIEKSRVEIKKLILFNNKITNMDFLDYFPNLEYLNIGLNPIKRFPDSIIKLNKLEHLNISFIDIEIIPSEILELKQLRTVDITGCLISNNCDVLIKLNKKGVKIIF
;
A
#
# COMPACT_ATOMS: atom_id res chain seq x y z
N MET A 1 19.07 12.60 -12.33
CA MET A 1 19.57 11.38 -12.97
C MET A 1 18.40 10.40 -13.10
N LYS A 2 17.46 10.79 -13.97
CA LYS A 2 16.15 10.15 -14.21
C LYS A 2 16.33 9.08 -15.31
N ALA A 3 15.52 8.02 -15.27
CA ALA A 3 15.17 7.15 -16.41
C ALA A 3 16.27 6.35 -17.16
N HIS A 4 17.57 6.53 -16.90
CA HIS A 4 18.61 5.96 -17.78
C HIS A 4 19.03 4.51 -17.51
N ILE A 5 18.59 3.88 -16.41
CA ILE A 5 19.03 2.51 -16.05
C ILE A 5 18.07 1.42 -16.59
N LEU A 6 16.79 1.72 -16.81
CA LEU A 6 15.84 0.74 -17.35
C LEU A 6 15.98 0.51 -18.86
N ASN A 7 16.58 1.46 -19.59
CA ASN A 7 16.77 1.37 -21.05
C ASN A 7 18.08 0.68 -21.47
N LYS A 8 18.87 0.15 -20.52
CA LYS A 8 20.17 -0.51 -20.78
C LYS A 8 20.18 -2.02 -20.54
N ILE A 9 19.01 -2.66 -20.43
CA ILE A 9 18.95 -4.12 -20.36
C ILE A 9 19.02 -4.64 -21.80
N ASP A 10 20.24 -4.96 -22.21
CA ASP A 10 20.63 -5.38 -23.55
C ASP A 10 19.97 -6.71 -23.97
N ASN A 11 19.73 -6.85 -25.27
CA ASN A 11 18.77 -7.77 -25.92
C ASN A 11 19.17 -9.25 -25.99
N SER A 12 19.89 -9.82 -25.01
CA SER A 12 20.29 -11.24 -25.07
C SER A 12 19.93 -12.00 -23.79
N PHE A 13 18.67 -12.38 -23.66
CA PHE A 13 18.14 -13.16 -22.53
C PHE A 13 18.10 -14.66 -22.86
N ARG A 14 19.08 -15.41 -22.36
CA ARG A 14 19.06 -16.89 -22.33
C ARG A 14 19.19 -17.35 -20.88
N GLU A 15 18.20 -18.14 -20.46
CA GLU A 15 17.98 -18.86 -19.19
C GLU A 15 17.64 -18.05 -17.92
N ASP A 16 16.61 -18.54 -17.22
CA ASP A 16 15.93 -18.14 -15.97
C ASP A 16 16.20 -16.76 -15.35
N ASP A 17 15.15 -15.93 -15.24
CA ASP A 17 15.24 -14.55 -14.72
C ASP A 17 15.04 -14.49 -13.19
N ILE A 18 15.91 -13.75 -12.48
CA ILE A 18 15.82 -13.55 -11.02
C ILE A 18 15.59 -12.06 -10.67
N PHE A 19 14.45 -11.74 -10.05
CA PHE A 19 14.08 -10.39 -9.64
C PHE A 19 14.03 -10.21 -8.13
N PHE A 20 14.59 -9.11 -7.62
CA PHE A 20 14.47 -8.72 -6.23
C PHE A 20 13.51 -7.52 -6.11
N ILE A 21 12.35 -7.72 -5.49
CA ILE A 21 11.32 -6.69 -5.31
C ILE A 21 11.35 -6.17 -3.86
N PRO A 22 11.73 -4.89 -3.62
CA PRO A 22 11.67 -4.31 -2.29
C PRO A 22 10.23 -4.02 -1.88
N ILE A 23 9.79 -4.58 -0.76
CA ILE A 23 8.43 -4.40 -0.23
C ILE A 23 8.46 -3.47 0.97
N TYR A 24 8.17 -2.18 0.77
CA TYR A 24 8.19 -1.17 1.84
C TYR A 24 6.87 -1.10 2.63
N GLY A 25 6.41 -2.24 3.13
CA GLY A 25 5.19 -2.35 3.93
C GLY A 25 3.90 -1.93 3.23
N GLU A 26 3.96 -1.80 1.93
CA GLU A 26 2.82 -1.90 1.05
C GLU A 26 2.87 -3.35 0.56
N GLU A 27 2.05 -4.23 1.13
CA GLU A 27 1.55 -5.46 0.46
C GLU A 27 0.87 -5.18 -0.89
N GLU A 28 0.88 -3.94 -1.38
CA GLU A 28 0.58 -3.63 -2.78
C GLU A 28 1.91 -3.45 -3.51
N LEU A 29 2.02 -4.06 -4.68
CA LEU A 29 3.09 -3.82 -5.62
C LEU A 29 3.08 -2.33 -5.99
N SER A 30 4.22 -1.65 -5.86
CA SER A 30 4.26 -0.22 -6.23
C SER A 30 3.91 -0.04 -7.70
N SER A 31 3.32 1.10 -8.07
CA SER A 31 2.93 1.39 -9.45
C SER A 31 4.08 1.26 -10.47
N GLU A 32 5.32 1.51 -10.02
CA GLU A 32 6.53 1.31 -10.82
C GLU A 32 6.81 -0.17 -11.10
N TRP A 33 6.66 -1.03 -10.08
CA TRP A 33 6.81 -2.47 -10.21
C TRP A 33 5.67 -3.09 -11.00
N GLU A 34 4.44 -2.64 -10.79
CA GLU A 34 3.27 -3.06 -11.57
C GLU A 34 3.46 -2.72 -13.06
N SER A 35 3.90 -1.50 -13.38
CA SER A 35 4.20 -1.10 -14.76
C SER A 35 5.37 -1.88 -15.36
N PHE A 36 6.39 -2.22 -14.56
CA PHE A 36 7.48 -3.08 -14.99
C PHE A 36 6.99 -4.49 -15.31
N LEU A 37 6.29 -5.15 -14.39
CA LEU A 37 5.77 -6.50 -14.59
C LEU A 37 4.81 -6.55 -15.77
N LYS A 38 3.91 -5.56 -15.93
CA LYS A 38 3.03 -5.44 -17.11
C LYS A 38 3.79 -5.29 -18.43
N ARG A 39 4.96 -4.64 -18.45
CA ARG A 39 5.83 -4.56 -19.65
C ARG A 39 6.62 -5.84 -19.88
N TYR A 40 7.11 -6.47 -18.83
CA TYR A 40 7.79 -7.76 -18.87
C TYR A 40 6.85 -8.86 -19.39
N ALA A 41 5.61 -8.85 -18.92
CA ALA A 41 4.49 -9.68 -19.32
C ALA A 41 4.19 -9.59 -20.84
N LYS A 42 4.16 -8.38 -21.42
CA LYS A 42 3.82 -8.19 -22.85
C LYS A 42 4.83 -8.73 -23.85
N LYS A 43 5.95 -9.30 -23.40
CA LYS A 43 7.04 -9.76 -24.27
C LYS A 43 6.91 -11.28 -24.52
N SER A 44 6.61 -11.66 -25.75
CA SER A 44 6.30 -13.05 -26.18
C SER A 44 7.45 -14.07 -26.04
N TYR A 45 8.68 -13.61 -25.80
CA TYR A 45 9.88 -14.45 -25.68
C TYR A 45 10.09 -15.06 -24.28
N ASN A 46 9.09 -14.95 -23.40
CA ASN A 46 9.15 -15.45 -22.01
C ASN A 46 8.25 -16.67 -21.75
N ILE A 47 7.52 -17.16 -22.76
CA ILE A 47 6.67 -18.36 -22.67
C ILE A 47 7.57 -19.58 -22.36
N GLY A 48 7.27 -20.28 -21.27
CA GLY A 48 7.99 -21.49 -20.84
C GLY A 48 9.30 -21.28 -20.07
N LYS A 49 9.69 -20.03 -19.74
CA LYS A 49 10.88 -19.74 -18.91
C LYS A 49 10.53 -19.73 -17.42
N ASN A 50 11.43 -20.21 -16.56
CA ASN A 50 11.26 -20.03 -15.12
C ASN A 50 11.67 -18.62 -14.74
N THR A 51 10.80 -17.90 -14.02
CA THR A 51 11.13 -16.60 -13.45
C THR A 51 10.99 -16.66 -11.93
N PHE A 52 12.04 -16.22 -11.23
CA PHE A 52 12.14 -16.24 -9.78
C PHE A 52 11.99 -14.82 -9.22
N PHE A 53 10.98 -14.61 -8.39
CA PHE A 53 10.79 -13.34 -7.69
C PHE A 53 11.13 -13.50 -6.21
N TYR A 54 12.19 -12.82 -5.78
CA TYR A 54 12.57 -12.67 -4.39
C TYR A 54 11.95 -11.39 -3.84
N LEU A 55 10.95 -11.59 -3.00
CA LEU A 55 10.26 -10.51 -2.30
C LEU A 55 11.02 -10.15 -1.04
N TYR A 56 11.61 -8.95 -0.99
CA TYR A 56 12.38 -8.54 0.17
C TYR A 56 11.81 -7.29 0.84
N GLY A 57 11.27 -7.48 2.02
CA GLY A 57 10.73 -6.44 2.87
C GLY A 57 10.61 -6.96 4.29
N ILE A 58 10.28 -6.09 5.24
CA ILE A 58 10.30 -6.43 6.67
C ILE A 58 8.89 -6.40 7.28
N TYR A 59 7.85 -6.79 6.52
CA TYR A 59 6.57 -7.19 7.11
C TYR A 59 6.32 -8.67 6.89
N ASP A 60 5.93 -9.27 8.01
CA ASP A 60 5.65 -10.68 8.30
C ASP A 60 6.84 -11.65 8.20
N LEU A 61 6.81 -12.64 9.10
CA LEU A 61 7.83 -13.67 9.21
C LEU A 61 7.72 -14.69 8.06
N GLU A 62 6.59 -14.70 7.36
CA GLU A 62 6.30 -15.52 6.19
C GLU A 62 5.38 -14.70 5.28
N LEU A 63 5.75 -14.53 4.01
CA LEU A 63 4.80 -14.14 2.97
C LEU A 63 4.23 -15.47 2.47
N ASP A 64 3.04 -15.87 2.89
CA ASP A 64 2.43 -17.05 2.30
C ASP A 64 1.95 -16.74 0.87
N LYS A 65 1.65 -17.76 0.06
CA LYS A 65 1.11 -17.57 -1.30
C LYS A 65 -0.15 -16.69 -1.34
N ASN A 66 -0.82 -16.52 -0.21
CA ASN A 66 -2.04 -15.74 -0.12
C ASN A 66 -1.81 -14.25 0.14
N THR A 67 -0.57 -13.82 0.35
CA THR A 67 -0.25 -12.42 0.59
C THR A 67 -0.56 -11.58 -0.65
N THR A 68 -1.18 -10.41 -0.48
CA THR A 68 -1.64 -9.53 -1.56
C THR A 68 -0.60 -9.26 -2.64
N ILE A 69 0.65 -9.00 -2.25
CA ILE A 69 1.72 -8.74 -3.22
C ILE A 69 2.10 -9.99 -4.03
N ILE A 70 2.03 -11.18 -3.42
CA ILE A 70 2.24 -12.45 -4.11
C ILE A 70 1.07 -12.68 -5.07
N LYS A 71 -0.18 -12.55 -4.59
CA LYS A 71 -1.38 -12.62 -5.42
C LYS A 71 -1.34 -11.65 -6.61
N GLN A 72 -0.86 -10.42 -6.41
CA GLN A 72 -0.72 -9.42 -7.48
C GLN A 72 0.34 -9.82 -8.50
N ILE A 73 1.49 -10.31 -8.05
CA ILE A 73 2.57 -10.78 -8.94
C ILE A 73 2.10 -12.01 -9.72
N ASP A 74 1.54 -13.01 -9.02
CA ASP A 74 0.98 -14.21 -9.64
C ASP A 74 -0.09 -13.83 -10.66
N THR A 75 -1.06 -12.99 -10.31
CA THR A 75 -2.13 -12.56 -11.24
C THR A 75 -1.59 -11.84 -12.48
N ILE A 76 -0.59 -10.94 -12.33
CA ILE A 76 0.01 -10.22 -13.48
C ILE A 76 0.74 -11.19 -14.43
N LEU A 77 1.23 -12.32 -13.94
CA LEU A 77 2.10 -13.25 -14.67
C LEU A 77 1.40 -14.56 -15.10
N GLU A 78 0.36 -15.01 -14.38
CA GLU A 78 -0.46 -16.18 -14.67
C GLU A 78 -1.27 -16.00 -15.97
N PHE A 79 -1.56 -14.75 -16.33
CA PHE A 79 -2.16 -14.37 -17.62
C PHE A 79 -1.31 -14.78 -18.84
N LEU A 80 -0.09 -15.31 -18.66
CA LEU A 80 0.89 -15.54 -19.74
C LEU A 80 1.54 -16.93 -19.75
N SER A 81 1.05 -17.89 -18.96
CA SER A 81 1.62 -19.24 -18.89
C SER A 81 3.12 -19.26 -18.54
N VAL A 82 3.61 -18.28 -17.79
CA VAL A 82 4.97 -18.26 -17.22
C VAL A 82 4.95 -19.07 -15.93
N GLN A 83 5.83 -20.06 -15.77
CA GLN A 83 6.01 -20.73 -14.48
C GLN A 83 6.75 -19.77 -13.53
N VAL A 84 6.00 -19.23 -12.57
CA VAL A 84 6.53 -18.30 -11.58
C VAL A 84 6.77 -19.04 -10.26
N ASN A 85 8.00 -18.93 -9.77
CA ASN A 85 8.35 -19.35 -8.42
C ASN A 85 8.60 -18.08 -7.60
N VAL A 86 7.57 -17.62 -6.87
CA VAL A 86 7.71 -16.51 -5.93
C VAL A 86 8.26 -17.05 -4.61
N PHE A 87 9.45 -16.61 -4.24
CA PHE A 87 10.07 -17.01 -2.98
C PHE A 87 9.82 -15.97 -1.91
N PRO A 88 9.12 -16.34 -0.82
CA PRO A 88 8.83 -15.44 0.28
C PRO A 88 9.99 -15.41 1.27
N LEU A 89 11.14 -14.85 0.87
CA LEU A 89 12.30 -14.81 1.76
C LEU A 89 12.61 -13.42 2.30
N LYS A 90 12.74 -13.32 3.62
CA LYS A 90 13.15 -12.14 4.36
C LYS A 90 14.63 -11.80 4.13
N VAL A 91 14.93 -11.20 2.98
CA VAL A 91 16.28 -10.68 2.69
C VAL A 91 16.44 -9.34 3.42
N MET A 92 17.28 -9.31 4.47
CA MET A 92 17.62 -8.08 5.17
C MET A 92 18.96 -7.55 4.62
N PRO A 93 19.08 -6.26 4.22
CA PRO A 93 20.28 -5.72 3.59
C PRO A 93 21.60 -5.84 4.37
N LYS A 94 21.55 -6.22 5.66
CA LYS A 94 22.73 -6.46 6.51
C LYS A 94 22.99 -7.93 6.85
N TYR A 95 22.08 -8.85 6.53
CA TYR A 95 22.09 -10.22 7.07
C TYR A 95 21.61 -11.28 6.07
N THR A 96 21.75 -11.04 4.77
CA THR A 96 21.58 -12.12 3.80
C THR A 96 22.94 -12.49 3.26
N PRO A 97 23.62 -13.47 3.88
CA PRO A 97 24.82 -14.05 3.31
C PRO A 97 24.52 -14.54 1.90
N LEU A 98 25.44 -14.32 0.98
CA LEU A 98 25.40 -14.91 -0.37
C LEU A 98 25.17 -16.43 -0.28
N ASP A 99 25.71 -17.05 0.77
CA ASP A 99 25.57 -18.48 1.08
C ASP A 99 24.12 -18.92 1.35
N SER A 100 23.26 -18.06 1.90
CA SER A 100 21.84 -18.37 2.12
C SER A 100 21.04 -18.35 0.81
N LEU A 101 21.41 -17.47 -0.11
CA LEU A 101 20.85 -17.44 -1.47
C LEU A 101 21.34 -18.67 -2.28
N ILE A 102 22.62 -19.03 -2.14
CA ILE A 102 23.22 -20.23 -2.76
C ILE A 102 22.63 -21.52 -2.17
N TYR A 103 22.43 -21.60 -0.85
CA TYR A 103 21.83 -22.75 -0.17
C TYR A 103 20.42 -23.04 -0.69
N TYR A 104 19.59 -22.01 -0.85
CA TYR A 104 18.22 -22.18 -1.33
C TYR A 104 18.19 -22.64 -2.80
N TYR A 105 19.05 -22.05 -3.65
CA TYR A 105 19.19 -22.45 -5.05
C TYR A 105 19.63 -23.91 -5.23
N LYS A 106 20.56 -24.38 -4.38
CA LYS A 106 20.99 -25.80 -4.37
C LYS A 106 19.85 -26.76 -3.99
N HIS A 107 18.82 -26.29 -3.29
CA HIS A 107 17.66 -27.08 -2.89
C HIS A 107 16.44 -26.87 -3.82
N THR A 108 16.56 -26.06 -4.88
CA THR A 108 15.48 -25.83 -5.87
C THR A 108 15.68 -26.59 -7.19
N ASN A 109 16.51 -27.64 -7.26
CA ASN A 109 16.75 -28.47 -8.46
C ASN A 109 17.30 -27.74 -9.70
N ILE A 110 17.97 -26.59 -9.55
CA ILE A 110 18.56 -25.85 -10.68
C ILE A 110 20.08 -26.10 -10.67
N ASN A 111 20.55 -26.86 -11.66
CA ASN A 111 21.94 -27.31 -11.70
C ASN A 111 22.81 -26.34 -12.51
N GLN A 112 23.77 -25.72 -11.83
CA GLN A 112 24.90 -24.87 -12.31
C GLN A 112 24.70 -23.34 -12.19
N ILE A 113 25.73 -22.66 -11.66
CA ILE A 113 25.87 -21.19 -11.61
C ILE A 113 27.19 -20.83 -12.31
N ASN A 114 27.19 -19.82 -13.19
CA ASN A 114 28.40 -19.16 -13.66
C ASN A 114 28.49 -17.72 -13.09
N ASP A 115 29.70 -17.15 -13.04
CA ASP A 115 29.97 -15.81 -12.51
C ASP A 115 29.21 -14.68 -13.27
N SER A 116 28.75 -14.97 -14.48
CA SER A 116 27.90 -14.05 -15.26
C SER A 116 26.49 -13.94 -14.67
N LEU A 117 25.95 -15.03 -14.11
CA LEU A 117 24.63 -15.08 -13.45
C LEU A 117 24.62 -14.25 -12.16
N VAL A 118 25.71 -14.28 -11.39
CA VAL A 118 25.90 -13.51 -10.15
C VAL A 118 25.95 -12.01 -10.44
N ASN A 119 26.62 -11.58 -11.52
CA ASN A 119 26.66 -10.19 -11.96
C ASN A 119 25.31 -9.69 -12.52
N ARG A 120 24.42 -10.60 -12.93
CA ARG A 120 23.06 -10.33 -13.44
C ARG A 120 22.01 -10.12 -12.35
N ILE A 121 22.36 -10.35 -11.07
CA ILE A 121 21.51 -10.01 -9.92
C ILE A 121 21.36 -8.48 -9.86
N VAL A 122 20.32 -7.93 -10.48
CA VAL A 122 20.12 -6.48 -10.63
C VAL A 122 19.82 -5.83 -9.27
N PHE A 123 20.79 -5.07 -8.77
CA PHE A 123 20.72 -4.29 -7.52
C PHE A 123 20.02 -2.93 -7.73
N LEU A 124 18.68 -2.89 -7.67
CA LEU A 124 17.89 -1.64 -7.80
C LEU A 124 17.55 -0.98 -6.44
N SER A 125 18.49 -0.91 -5.50
CA SER A 125 18.28 -0.23 -4.20
C SER A 125 18.91 1.17 -4.09
N LYS A 126 19.47 1.74 -5.17
CA LYS A 126 20.04 3.10 -5.16
C LYS A 126 18.98 4.22 -5.30
N GLN A 127 17.87 4.17 -4.56
CA GLN A 127 16.98 5.33 -4.41
C GLN A 127 17.25 6.10 -3.12
N LYS A 128 17.36 7.43 -3.24
CA LYS A 128 17.65 8.38 -2.15
C LYS A 128 16.59 8.26 -1.04
N LEU A 129 17.03 7.77 0.12
CA LEU A 129 16.27 7.74 1.36
C LEU A 129 16.00 9.16 1.86
N ILE A 130 14.72 9.51 1.87
CA ILE A 130 14.05 10.72 2.40
C ILE A 130 14.98 11.71 3.14
N GLN A 131 15.06 12.93 2.61
CA GLN A 131 15.74 14.07 3.22
C GLN A 131 14.75 14.83 4.12
N ASN A 132 15.05 14.92 5.42
CA ASN A 132 14.44 15.95 6.26
C ASN A 132 14.74 17.30 5.62
N ASN A 133 13.74 18.17 5.57
CA ASN A 133 13.86 19.53 5.09
C ASN A 133 12.97 20.44 5.94
N GLU A 134 12.96 21.73 5.63
CA GLU A 134 12.20 22.74 6.38
C GLU A 134 10.71 22.40 6.52
N LYS A 135 10.13 21.71 5.52
CA LYS A 135 8.71 21.33 5.51
C LYS A 135 8.45 19.92 6.06
N THR A 136 9.45 19.07 6.13
CA THR A 136 9.27 17.64 6.40
C THR A 136 10.26 17.11 7.41
N ILE A 137 9.73 16.53 8.48
CA ILE A 137 10.50 15.76 9.44
C ILE A 137 10.09 14.29 9.41
N ASN A 138 11.08 13.44 9.18
CA ASN A 138 10.95 12.01 9.11
C ASN A 138 11.81 11.34 10.17
N PHE A 139 11.13 10.61 11.07
CA PHE A 139 11.73 9.85 12.14
C PHE A 139 11.95 8.37 11.79
N THR A 140 11.61 7.94 10.58
CA THR A 140 11.93 6.60 10.07
C THR A 140 13.41 6.53 9.68
N ALA A 141 14.10 5.49 10.12
CA ALA A 141 15.54 5.31 9.96
C ALA A 141 15.91 5.03 8.51
N LYS A 142 16.92 5.76 8.04
CA LYS A 142 17.41 5.72 6.66
C LYS A 142 17.92 4.34 6.24
N LEU A 143 18.61 3.60 7.11
CA LEU A 143 19.38 2.42 6.70
C LEU A 143 18.54 1.21 6.31
N ASN A 144 17.33 1.10 6.84
CA ASN A 144 16.43 -0.01 6.53
C ASN A 144 15.08 0.48 6.03
N GLY A 145 14.64 1.69 6.40
CA GLY A 145 13.28 2.16 6.16
C GLY A 145 12.28 1.61 7.18
N TYR A 146 12.73 0.95 8.26
CA TYR A 146 11.89 0.21 9.23
C TYR A 146 12.07 0.59 10.69
N SER A 147 13.29 0.83 11.15
CA SER A 147 13.46 1.29 12.53
C SER A 147 13.08 2.76 12.63
N SER A 148 12.68 3.22 13.80
CA SER A 148 12.55 4.65 14.05
C SER A 148 13.87 5.16 14.63
N VAL A 149 14.32 6.35 14.24
CA VAL A 149 15.44 7.04 14.91
C VAL A 149 15.12 7.23 16.40
N ILE A 150 13.83 7.31 16.73
CA ILE A 150 13.31 7.39 18.09
C ILE A 150 13.61 6.11 18.89
N ASP A 151 13.82 4.96 18.25
CA ASP A 151 14.17 3.71 18.95
C ASP A 151 15.53 3.77 19.64
N LYS A 152 16.41 4.69 19.25
CA LYS A 152 17.69 4.96 19.94
C LYS A 152 17.50 5.71 21.27
N ILE A 153 16.34 6.31 21.51
CA ILE A 153 16.04 7.05 22.74
C ILE A 153 15.67 6.07 23.84
N LYS A 154 16.30 6.20 25.02
CA LYS A 154 15.96 5.41 26.21
C LYS A 154 14.45 5.44 26.47
N LEU A 155 13.86 4.26 26.65
CA LEU A 155 12.41 4.04 26.79
C LEU A 155 11.73 5.05 27.73
N ARG A 156 12.28 5.26 28.94
CA ARG A 156 11.74 6.17 29.96
C ARG A 156 11.60 7.63 29.51
N LYS A 157 12.39 8.07 28.53
CA LYS A 157 12.35 9.45 28.00
C LYS A 157 11.56 9.58 26.70
N LYS A 158 11.30 8.47 26.00
CA LYS A 158 10.72 8.42 24.65
C LYS A 158 9.39 9.17 24.53
N ARG A 159 8.48 8.95 25.48
CA ARG A 159 7.15 9.61 25.52
C ARG A 159 7.25 11.11 25.67
N LYS A 160 7.98 11.57 26.70
CA LYS A 160 8.14 13.01 26.98
C LYS A 160 8.84 13.72 25.84
N PHE A 161 9.85 13.08 25.25
CA PHE A 161 10.53 13.57 24.07
C PHE A 161 9.56 13.74 22.90
N LEU A 162 8.86 12.68 22.49
CA LEU A 162 7.94 12.73 21.36
C LEU A 162 6.81 13.74 21.55
N THR A 163 6.18 13.77 22.72
CA THR A 163 5.11 14.75 22.99
C THR A 163 5.62 16.19 22.87
N LYS A 164 6.81 16.51 23.42
CA LYS A 164 7.40 17.84 23.29
C LYS A 164 7.77 18.17 21.84
N VAL A 165 8.35 17.21 21.14
CA VAL A 165 8.80 17.37 19.76
C VAL A 165 7.61 17.59 18.84
N ILE A 166 6.58 16.76 18.90
CA ILE A 166 5.36 16.93 18.11
C ILE A 166 4.69 18.27 18.42
N ALA A 167 4.66 18.69 19.69
CA ALA A 167 4.06 19.97 20.05
C ALA A 167 4.85 21.21 19.60
N SER A 168 6.14 21.07 19.32
CA SER A 168 7.03 22.19 18.94
C SER A 168 7.38 22.24 17.46
N ILE A 169 7.26 21.13 16.72
CA ILE A 169 7.52 21.08 15.29
C ILE A 169 6.54 21.99 14.54
N THR A 170 7.10 22.86 13.70
CA THR A 170 6.36 23.75 12.79
C THR A 170 6.26 23.20 11.36
N CYS A 171 6.89 22.06 11.08
CA CYS A 171 6.87 21.43 9.76
C CYS A 171 5.46 21.06 9.31
N GLU A 172 5.21 21.18 8.01
CA GLU A 172 3.94 20.78 7.37
C GLU A 172 3.76 19.25 7.40
N ASN A 173 4.84 18.48 7.34
CA ASN A 173 4.81 17.03 7.21
C ASN A 173 5.59 16.35 8.34
N ILE A 174 4.92 15.45 9.07
CA ILE A 174 5.53 14.62 10.11
C ILE A 174 5.39 13.14 9.73
N ILE A 175 6.52 12.42 9.73
CA ILE A 175 6.57 10.98 9.51
C ILE A 175 7.07 10.28 10.78
N LEU A 176 6.16 9.55 11.42
CA LEU A 176 6.37 8.82 12.67
C LEU A 176 5.96 7.36 12.49
N ASN A 177 6.51 6.68 11.48
CA ASN A 177 6.18 5.30 11.21
C ASN A 177 6.95 4.35 12.15
N ARG A 178 6.31 3.24 12.53
CA ARG A 178 6.91 2.11 13.25
C ARG A 178 7.59 2.49 14.56
N VAL A 179 7.00 3.40 15.34
CA VAL A 179 7.54 3.75 16.66
C VAL A 179 7.20 2.63 17.65
N LYS A 180 8.17 1.75 17.90
CA LYS A 180 8.00 0.56 18.76
C LYS A 180 8.11 0.91 20.24
N ASN A 181 7.59 0.00 21.07
CA ASN A 181 7.75 0.00 22.53
C ASN A 181 7.26 1.28 23.21
N ILE A 182 6.27 1.96 22.62
CA ILE A 182 5.60 3.09 23.25
C ILE A 182 4.13 3.08 22.88
N ASN A 183 3.28 3.47 23.84
CA ASN A 183 1.89 3.72 23.56
C ASN A 183 1.77 5.08 22.84
N MET A 184 1.64 5.03 21.50
CA MET A 184 1.51 6.23 20.67
C MET A 184 0.20 6.97 20.91
N ASP A 185 -0.89 6.28 21.27
CA ASP A 185 -2.14 6.94 21.66
C ASP A 185 -1.91 7.92 22.83
N LYS A 186 -1.13 7.54 23.84
CA LYS A 186 -0.78 8.42 24.97
C LYS A 186 0.11 9.60 24.56
N VAL A 187 0.95 9.44 23.53
CA VAL A 187 1.79 10.53 23.00
C VAL A 187 0.90 11.52 22.27
N LEU A 188 0.09 11.04 21.32
CA LEU A 188 -0.73 11.84 20.43
C LEU A 188 -1.85 12.58 21.21
N ASN A 189 -2.51 11.91 22.16
CA ASN A 189 -3.52 12.55 23.04
C ASN A 189 -2.99 13.78 23.80
N LYS A 190 -1.68 13.82 24.10
CA LYS A 190 -1.04 14.95 24.80
C LYS A 190 -0.35 15.93 23.86
N SER A 191 -0.32 15.63 22.58
CA SER A 191 0.31 16.45 21.56
C SER A 191 -0.74 17.38 20.96
N ARG A 192 -0.44 18.67 20.91
CA ARG A 192 -1.23 19.65 20.16
C ARG A 192 -0.34 20.21 19.07
N ASN A 193 -0.79 20.15 17.82
CA ASN A 193 -0.04 20.68 16.70
C ASN A 193 -1.00 21.28 15.66
N ASN A 194 -0.91 22.59 15.44
CA ASN A 194 -1.76 23.34 14.52
C ASN A 194 -1.04 23.74 13.23
N LYS A 195 0.17 23.22 12.97
CA LYS A 195 0.97 23.51 11.77
C LYS A 195 1.09 22.33 10.82
N THR A 196 1.02 21.10 11.35
CA THR A 196 1.14 19.87 10.58
C THR A 196 -0.07 19.70 9.68
N LEU A 197 0.18 19.63 8.37
CA LEU A 197 -0.81 19.37 7.33
C LEU A 197 -0.85 17.88 6.97
N LYS A 198 0.28 17.16 7.05
CA LYS A 198 0.37 15.73 6.74
C LYS A 198 1.03 14.94 7.86
N LEU A 199 0.37 13.89 8.32
CA LEU A 199 0.84 13.04 9.40
C LEU A 199 0.84 11.57 8.98
N GLN A 200 2.03 10.96 9.02
CA GLN A 200 2.22 9.54 8.73
C GLN A 200 2.48 8.79 10.04
N LEU A 201 1.58 7.85 10.36
CA LEU A 201 1.58 7.05 11.58
C LEU A 201 1.47 5.55 11.26
N LYS A 202 2.12 5.11 10.18
CA LYS A 202 2.10 3.70 9.75
C LYS A 202 2.67 2.80 10.83
N SER A 203 1.95 1.74 11.20
CA SER A 203 2.40 0.71 12.15
C SER A 203 2.89 1.19 13.51
N ASN A 204 2.04 1.95 14.17
CA ASN A 204 2.23 2.38 15.54
C ASN A 204 1.35 1.62 16.55
N ARG A 205 0.62 0.58 16.10
CA ARG A 205 -0.33 -0.20 16.91
C ARG A 205 -1.42 0.66 17.56
N LEU A 206 -1.79 1.76 16.90
CA LEU A 206 -2.88 2.63 17.34
C LEU A 206 -4.21 1.89 17.29
N LYS A 207 -5.08 2.18 18.27
CA LYS A 207 -6.38 1.50 18.39
C LYS A 207 -7.57 2.46 18.45
N ASN A 208 -7.35 3.76 18.68
CA ASN A 208 -8.43 4.71 18.93
C ASN A 208 -8.15 6.08 18.29
N THR A 209 -9.17 6.66 17.66
CA THR A 209 -9.08 7.95 16.95
C THR A 209 -9.04 9.16 17.89
N LYS A 210 -9.48 9.03 19.16
CA LYS A 210 -9.48 10.14 20.17
C LYS A 210 -8.13 10.86 20.28
N SER A 211 -7.05 10.13 20.06
CA SER A 211 -5.69 10.63 20.18
C SER A 211 -5.27 11.64 19.11
N LEU A 212 -6.09 11.84 18.07
CA LEU A 212 -5.77 12.67 16.91
C LEU A 212 -6.45 14.04 16.90
N SER A 213 -7.36 14.31 17.84
CA SER A 213 -8.13 15.57 17.93
C SER A 213 -7.26 16.83 18.11
N GLY A 214 -6.04 16.70 18.61
CA GLY A 214 -5.09 17.80 18.82
C GLY A 214 -4.44 18.39 17.56
N PHE A 215 -4.74 17.86 16.37
CA PHE A 215 -4.10 18.23 15.09
C PHE A 215 -5.02 19.08 14.20
N SER A 216 -5.32 20.32 14.59
CA SER A 216 -6.41 21.13 14.00
C SER A 216 -6.20 21.58 12.55
N SER A 217 -4.99 21.51 12.00
CA SER A 217 -4.69 21.87 10.61
C SER A 217 -4.48 20.66 9.70
N LEU A 218 -4.68 19.45 10.22
CA LEU A 218 -4.34 18.23 9.50
C LEU A 218 -5.28 17.99 8.32
N GLU A 219 -4.69 17.83 7.13
CA GLU A 219 -5.42 17.57 5.89
C GLU A 219 -5.20 16.15 5.36
N VAL A 220 -4.00 15.58 5.58
CA VAL A 220 -3.64 14.24 5.11
C VAL A 220 -3.19 13.40 6.30
N LEU A 221 -3.90 12.29 6.53
CA LEU A 221 -3.62 11.38 7.62
C LEU A 221 -3.44 9.96 7.10
N ASN A 222 -2.30 9.35 7.45
CA ASN A 222 -2.02 7.96 7.16
C ASN A 222 -1.89 7.16 8.46
N LEU A 223 -2.82 6.23 8.66
CA LEU A 223 -2.94 5.28 9.75
C LEU A 223 -2.80 3.83 9.27
N THR A 224 -2.18 3.58 8.12
CA THR A 224 -2.02 2.24 7.57
C THR A 224 -1.34 1.29 8.57
N ALA A 225 -1.75 0.02 8.57
CA ALA A 225 -1.09 -1.04 9.32
C ALA A 225 -1.05 -0.81 10.84
N ASN A 226 -2.16 -0.31 11.41
CA ASN A 226 -2.34 -0.13 12.86
C ASN A 226 -3.23 -1.26 13.43
N SER A 227 -4.04 -1.00 14.45
CA SER A 227 -4.87 -2.01 15.12
C SER A 227 -6.28 -1.47 15.40
N PHE A 228 -6.81 -0.63 14.51
CA PHE A 228 -8.17 -0.12 14.63
C PHE A 228 -9.19 -1.20 14.28
N SER A 229 -10.22 -1.38 15.12
CA SER A 229 -11.42 -2.16 14.80
C SER A 229 -12.62 -1.27 14.47
N VAL A 230 -12.63 -0.05 15.00
CA VAL A 230 -13.64 0.97 14.73
C VAL A 230 -12.95 2.29 14.45
N ILE A 231 -13.39 3.00 13.41
CA ILE A 231 -13.01 4.38 13.16
C ILE A 231 -14.17 5.27 13.57
N ASP A 232 -13.96 6.06 14.62
CA ASP A 232 -14.90 7.10 15.02
C ASP A 232 -14.49 8.42 14.36
N MET A 233 -15.28 8.84 13.37
CA MET A 233 -15.04 10.03 12.56
C MET A 233 -15.16 11.33 13.37
N GLU A 234 -15.95 11.35 14.45
CA GLU A 234 -16.12 12.54 15.30
C GLU A 234 -14.84 12.91 16.06
N ASN A 235 -13.93 11.94 16.24
CA ASN A 235 -12.65 12.14 16.92
C ASN A 235 -11.50 12.55 15.98
N LEU A 236 -11.74 12.55 14.67
CA LEU A 236 -10.74 12.96 13.69
C LEU A 236 -10.73 14.49 13.50
N PRO A 237 -9.57 15.09 13.17
CA PRO A 237 -9.51 16.49 12.77
C PRO A 237 -10.46 16.83 11.64
N THR A 238 -11.14 17.98 11.77
CA THR A 238 -12.22 18.39 10.85
C THR A 238 -11.75 18.76 9.45
N LYS A 239 -10.47 19.13 9.28
CA LYS A 239 -9.90 19.53 7.98
C LYS A 239 -9.34 18.38 7.15
N ILE A 240 -9.51 17.12 7.59
CA ILE A 240 -8.99 15.97 6.84
C ILE A 240 -9.69 15.86 5.49
N LYS A 241 -8.88 15.86 4.43
CA LYS A 241 -9.30 15.64 3.04
C LYS A 241 -8.87 14.28 2.53
N SER A 242 -7.75 13.74 3.03
CA SER A 242 -7.21 12.45 2.62
C SER A 242 -6.93 11.58 3.84
N LEU A 243 -7.64 10.45 3.93
CA LEU A 243 -7.50 9.48 5.01
C LEU A 243 -7.11 8.12 4.45
N ASN A 244 -5.98 7.59 4.90
CA ASN A 244 -5.59 6.22 4.66
C ASN A 244 -5.63 5.44 5.98
N ILE A 245 -6.51 4.45 6.06
CA ILE A 245 -6.74 3.55 7.19
C ILE A 245 -6.66 2.09 6.77
N SER A 246 -5.97 1.81 5.66
CA SER A 246 -5.74 0.46 5.14
C SER A 246 -5.02 -0.44 6.16
N LYS A 247 -5.19 -1.75 6.03
CA LYS A 247 -4.49 -2.76 6.84
C LYS A 247 -4.73 -2.57 8.33
N ASN A 248 -5.99 -2.43 8.68
CA ASN A 248 -6.40 -2.50 10.07
C ASN A 248 -7.36 -3.68 10.20
N TYR A 249 -8.07 -3.75 11.31
CA TYR A 249 -9.12 -4.75 11.53
C TYR A 249 -10.49 -4.06 11.53
N ILE A 250 -10.66 -3.01 10.72
CA ILE A 250 -11.83 -2.14 10.80
C ILE A 250 -13.06 -2.91 10.33
N GLU A 251 -14.03 -3.06 11.22
CA GLU A 251 -15.33 -3.66 10.96
C GLU A 251 -16.41 -2.59 10.80
N LYS A 252 -16.21 -1.42 11.42
CA LYS A 252 -17.20 -0.33 11.43
C LYS A 252 -16.56 1.06 11.34
N ILE A 253 -17.16 1.92 10.53
CA ILE A 253 -16.93 3.37 10.57
C ILE A 253 -18.14 4.01 11.24
N LYS A 254 -17.91 4.68 12.37
CA LYS A 254 -18.93 5.40 13.13
C LYS A 254 -18.94 6.87 12.71
N ILE A 255 -20.11 7.36 12.32
CA ILE A 255 -20.37 8.75 11.95
C ILE A 255 -21.71 9.15 12.55
N GLU A 256 -21.79 10.30 13.23
CA GLU A 256 -23.06 10.83 13.76
C GLU A 256 -23.51 12.09 13.01
N LYS A 257 -22.60 13.05 12.80
CA LYS A 257 -22.94 14.35 12.21
C LYS A 257 -22.05 14.78 11.04
N SER A 258 -21.06 13.95 10.68
CA SER A 258 -20.02 14.18 9.66
C SER A 258 -19.56 15.64 9.53
N ARG A 259 -18.48 15.98 10.23
CA ARG A 259 -17.83 17.31 10.15
C ARG A 259 -16.61 17.33 9.22
N VAL A 260 -16.35 16.24 8.52
CA VAL A 260 -15.11 16.02 7.77
C VAL A 260 -15.43 15.91 6.28
N GLU A 261 -14.77 16.73 5.47
CA GLU A 261 -14.95 16.74 4.01
C GLU A 261 -13.88 15.88 3.32
N ILE A 262 -14.01 14.55 3.43
CA ILE A 262 -13.06 13.62 2.80
C ILE A 262 -13.23 13.62 1.28
N LYS A 263 -12.12 13.83 0.58
CA LYS A 263 -11.96 13.67 -0.88
C LYS A 263 -11.29 12.35 -1.25
N LYS A 264 -10.41 11.84 -0.40
CA LYS A 264 -9.68 10.58 -0.62
C LYS A 264 -9.77 9.67 0.59
N LEU A 265 -10.37 8.50 0.40
CA LEU A 265 -10.54 7.48 1.43
C LEU A 265 -9.93 6.16 0.97
N ILE A 266 -8.98 5.65 1.74
CA ILE A 266 -8.30 4.39 1.47
C ILE A 266 -8.52 3.45 2.65
N LEU A 267 -9.25 2.37 2.39
CA LEU A 267 -9.74 1.35 3.32
C LEU A 267 -9.26 -0.06 2.97
N PHE A 268 -8.32 -0.18 2.01
CA PHE A 268 -7.81 -1.46 1.53
C PHE A 268 -7.38 -2.40 2.66
N ASN A 269 -7.71 -3.70 2.56
CA ASN A 269 -7.37 -4.72 3.55
C ASN A 269 -7.91 -4.37 4.95
N ASN A 270 -9.22 -4.52 5.13
CA ASN A 270 -9.93 -4.37 6.40
C ASN A 270 -11.03 -5.45 6.49
N LYS A 271 -11.95 -5.32 7.45
CA LYS A 271 -13.05 -6.26 7.69
C LYS A 271 -14.42 -5.62 7.46
N ILE A 272 -14.50 -4.62 6.59
CA ILE A 272 -15.72 -3.87 6.34
C ILE A 272 -16.62 -4.67 5.40
N THR A 273 -17.88 -4.88 5.80
CA THR A 273 -18.88 -5.60 5.00
C THR A 273 -19.97 -4.67 4.43
N ASN A 274 -20.20 -3.52 5.06
CA ASN A 274 -21.23 -2.54 4.71
C ASN A 274 -20.58 -1.15 4.51
N MET A 275 -21.07 -0.40 3.53
CA MET A 275 -20.52 0.90 3.10
C MET A 275 -21.50 2.09 3.26
N ASP A 276 -22.56 1.96 4.05
CA ASP A 276 -23.58 3.01 4.24
C ASP A 276 -22.98 4.32 4.78
N PHE A 277 -21.83 4.23 5.46
CA PHE A 277 -21.09 5.41 5.92
C PHE A 277 -20.62 6.33 4.77
N LEU A 278 -20.56 5.83 3.53
CA LEU A 278 -20.18 6.63 2.36
C LEU A 278 -21.21 7.72 2.04
N ASP A 279 -22.46 7.56 2.49
CA ASP A 279 -23.51 8.58 2.34
C ASP A 279 -23.13 9.90 3.04
N TYR A 280 -22.18 9.86 3.99
CA TYR A 280 -21.65 11.04 4.68
C TYR A 280 -20.46 11.72 3.98
N PHE A 281 -20.00 11.20 2.82
CA PHE A 281 -18.85 11.72 2.07
C PHE A 281 -19.21 12.07 0.61
N PRO A 282 -20.15 13.01 0.38
CA PRO A 282 -20.62 13.34 -0.98
C PRO A 282 -19.54 13.97 -1.87
N ASN A 283 -18.43 14.42 -1.28
CA ASN A 283 -17.30 15.03 -1.98
C ASN A 283 -16.17 14.05 -2.30
N LEU A 284 -16.39 12.75 -2.14
CA LEU A 284 -15.35 11.75 -2.35
C LEU A 284 -14.97 11.64 -3.83
N GLU A 285 -13.67 11.79 -4.12
CA GLU A 285 -13.05 11.74 -5.44
C GLU A 285 -12.27 10.43 -5.65
N TYR A 286 -11.72 9.87 -4.57
CA TYR A 286 -10.95 8.62 -4.59
C TYR A 286 -11.41 7.68 -3.48
N LEU A 287 -11.81 6.47 -3.85
CA LEU A 287 -12.19 5.39 -2.92
C LEU A 287 -11.41 4.12 -3.24
N ASN A 288 -10.70 3.59 -2.26
CA ASN A 288 -10.15 2.24 -2.32
C ASN A 288 -10.71 1.41 -1.16
N ILE A 289 -11.51 0.39 -1.49
CA ILE A 289 -12.11 -0.55 -0.56
C ILE A 289 -11.68 -1.99 -0.84
N GLY A 290 -10.67 -2.19 -1.69
CA GLY A 290 -10.20 -3.52 -2.07
C GLY A 290 -9.82 -4.39 -0.86
N LEU A 291 -9.88 -5.71 -1.04
CA LEU A 291 -9.55 -6.67 0.01
C LEU A 291 -10.36 -6.42 1.30
N ASN A 292 -11.67 -6.19 1.14
CA ASN A 292 -12.64 -6.22 2.21
C ASN A 292 -13.66 -7.34 1.92
N PRO A 293 -14.27 -7.95 2.95
CA PRO A 293 -15.22 -9.06 2.80
C PRO A 293 -16.61 -8.60 2.29
N ILE A 294 -16.63 -7.89 1.18
CA ILE A 294 -17.83 -7.33 0.56
C ILE A 294 -18.33 -8.31 -0.49
N LYS A 295 -19.59 -8.70 -0.41
CA LYS A 295 -20.17 -9.72 -1.31
C LYS A 295 -21.07 -9.14 -2.40
N ARG A 296 -21.45 -7.88 -2.26
CA ARG A 296 -22.35 -7.16 -3.17
C ARG A 296 -21.81 -5.76 -3.38
N PHE A 297 -21.96 -5.26 -4.60
CA PHE A 297 -21.60 -3.88 -4.88
C PHE A 297 -22.44 -2.95 -3.98
N PRO A 298 -21.82 -2.03 -3.21
CA PRO A 298 -22.58 -1.15 -2.33
C PRO A 298 -23.26 0.00 -3.06
N ASP A 299 -24.58 0.14 -2.89
CA ASP A 299 -25.39 1.20 -3.52
C ASP A 299 -24.92 2.62 -3.15
N SER A 300 -24.36 2.81 -1.94
CA SER A 300 -23.80 4.10 -1.52
C SER A 300 -22.68 4.60 -2.42
N ILE A 301 -21.97 3.72 -3.16
CA ILE A 301 -20.95 4.14 -4.13
C ILE A 301 -21.59 4.89 -5.31
N ILE A 302 -22.79 4.51 -5.74
CA ILE A 302 -23.50 5.13 -6.86
C ILE A 302 -23.89 6.58 -6.56
N LYS A 303 -24.05 6.93 -5.27
CA LYS A 303 -24.36 8.29 -4.83
C LYS A 303 -23.14 9.24 -4.88
N LEU A 304 -21.92 8.72 -5.09
CA LEU A 304 -20.68 9.50 -5.06
C LEU A 304 -20.42 10.21 -6.39
N ASN A 305 -21.20 11.24 -6.69
CA ASN A 305 -21.17 11.97 -7.97
C ASN A 305 -19.83 12.65 -8.34
N LYS A 306 -18.89 12.77 -7.39
CA LYS A 306 -17.54 13.30 -7.60
C LYS A 306 -16.46 12.21 -7.72
N LEU A 307 -16.84 10.94 -7.63
CA LEU A 307 -15.89 9.83 -7.63
C LEU A 307 -15.20 9.72 -9.00
N GLU A 308 -13.87 9.86 -9.00
CA GLU A 308 -13.02 9.71 -10.18
C GLU A 308 -12.30 8.36 -10.19
N HIS A 309 -11.97 7.83 -9.02
CA HIS A 309 -11.20 6.61 -8.89
C HIS A 309 -11.84 5.66 -7.88
N LEU A 310 -12.21 4.48 -8.36
CA LEU A 310 -12.78 3.41 -7.55
C LEU A 310 -11.87 2.18 -7.63
N ASN A 311 -11.42 1.69 -6.48
CA ASN A 311 -10.76 0.39 -6.37
C ASN A 311 -11.62 -0.54 -5.51
N ILE A 312 -12.08 -1.61 -6.14
CA ILE A 312 -12.83 -2.74 -5.56
C ILE A 312 -12.09 -4.07 -5.77
N SER A 313 -10.78 -4.02 -6.00
CA SER A 313 -9.95 -5.21 -6.24
C SER A 313 -9.99 -6.20 -5.08
N PHE A 314 -9.89 -7.50 -5.40
CA PHE A 314 -9.88 -8.61 -4.44
C PHE A 314 -11.08 -8.59 -3.48
N ILE A 315 -12.25 -8.33 -4.05
CA ILE A 315 -13.53 -8.41 -3.37
C ILE A 315 -14.39 -9.48 -4.05
N ASP A 316 -15.21 -10.18 -3.28
CA ASP A 316 -16.13 -11.22 -3.72
C ASP A 316 -17.42 -10.65 -4.36
N ILE A 317 -17.29 -9.65 -5.24
CA ILE A 317 -18.41 -9.08 -6.01
C ILE A 317 -18.54 -9.82 -7.35
N GLU A 318 -19.73 -10.36 -7.60
CA GLU A 318 -20.07 -11.03 -8.86
C GLU A 318 -20.63 -10.06 -9.92
N ILE A 319 -21.31 -8.99 -9.48
CA ILE A 319 -22.07 -8.08 -10.32
C ILE A 319 -21.76 -6.62 -9.95
N ILE A 320 -21.38 -5.83 -10.96
CA ILE A 320 -21.35 -4.38 -10.90
C ILE A 320 -22.69 -3.85 -11.46
N PRO A 321 -23.45 -3.05 -10.71
CA PRO A 321 -24.74 -2.54 -11.17
C PRO A 321 -24.57 -1.58 -12.35
N SER A 322 -25.57 -1.54 -13.24
CA SER A 322 -25.57 -0.66 -14.42
C SER A 322 -25.53 0.83 -14.06
N GLU A 323 -25.99 1.16 -12.86
CA GLU A 323 -26.06 2.46 -12.23
C GLU A 323 -24.67 3.06 -12.03
N ILE A 324 -23.60 2.26 -12.03
CA ILE A 324 -22.22 2.79 -12.06
C ILE A 324 -21.97 3.69 -13.27
N LEU A 325 -22.72 3.50 -14.36
CA LEU A 325 -22.65 4.34 -15.55
C LEU A 325 -23.13 5.77 -15.29
N GLU A 326 -23.87 6.02 -14.20
CA GLU A 326 -24.34 7.36 -13.81
C GLU A 326 -23.24 8.20 -13.17
N LEU A 327 -22.14 7.59 -12.71
CA LEU A 327 -20.98 8.28 -12.15
C LEU A 327 -20.20 9.03 -13.25
N LYS A 328 -20.63 10.26 -13.55
CA LYS A 328 -20.13 11.09 -14.66
C LYS A 328 -18.64 11.45 -14.57
N GLN A 329 -18.09 11.45 -13.36
CA GLN A 329 -16.68 11.80 -13.13
C GLN A 329 -15.75 10.59 -13.06
N LEU A 330 -16.29 9.37 -13.14
CA LEU A 330 -15.51 8.15 -12.99
C LEU A 330 -14.48 8.03 -14.14
N ARG A 331 -13.21 7.86 -13.78
CA ARG A 331 -12.07 7.75 -14.71
C ARG A 331 -11.38 6.41 -14.64
N THR A 332 -11.34 5.81 -13.46
CA THR A 332 -10.68 4.51 -13.25
C THR A 332 -11.52 3.62 -12.36
N VAL A 333 -11.68 2.37 -12.77
CA VAL A 333 -12.25 1.29 -11.96
C VAL A 333 -11.26 0.15 -11.92
N ASP A 334 -10.84 -0.23 -10.72
CA ASP A 334 -9.99 -1.40 -10.48
C ASP A 334 -10.82 -2.54 -9.91
N ILE A 335 -10.90 -3.62 -10.69
CA ILE A 335 -11.64 -4.86 -10.39
C ILE A 335 -10.68 -6.06 -10.35
N THR A 336 -9.38 -5.82 -10.17
CA THR A 336 -8.36 -6.86 -10.15
C THR A 336 -8.72 -7.95 -9.15
N GLY A 337 -8.72 -9.21 -9.57
CA GLY A 337 -9.00 -10.34 -8.68
C GLY A 337 -10.46 -10.46 -8.20
N CYS A 338 -11.42 -9.80 -8.85
CA CYS A 338 -12.85 -10.03 -8.63
C CYS A 338 -13.38 -11.16 -9.53
N LEU A 339 -14.36 -11.94 -9.03
CA LEU A 339 -15.01 -13.03 -9.77
C LEU A 339 -16.21 -12.53 -10.59
N ILE A 340 -16.02 -11.52 -11.42
CA ILE A 340 -17.10 -10.91 -12.21
C ILE A 340 -17.42 -11.82 -13.40
N SER A 341 -18.45 -12.66 -13.27
CA SER A 341 -18.78 -13.73 -14.23
C SER A 341 -19.77 -13.30 -15.33
N ASN A 342 -20.59 -12.27 -15.12
CA ASN A 342 -21.75 -11.96 -15.97
C ASN A 342 -21.93 -10.46 -16.33
N ASN A 343 -20.88 -9.65 -16.26
CA ASN A 343 -20.99 -8.19 -16.35
C ASN A 343 -20.19 -7.53 -17.48
N CYS A 344 -19.95 -8.25 -18.58
CA CYS A 344 -19.20 -7.73 -19.73
C CYS A 344 -19.82 -6.44 -20.29
N ASP A 345 -21.15 -6.32 -20.36
CA ASP A 345 -21.80 -5.17 -20.98
C ASP A 345 -21.59 -3.86 -20.23
N VAL A 346 -21.67 -3.85 -18.89
CA VAL A 346 -21.43 -2.63 -18.10
C VAL A 346 -19.97 -2.22 -18.20
N LEU A 347 -19.04 -3.17 -18.14
CA LEU A 347 -17.61 -2.91 -18.31
C LEU A 347 -17.30 -2.37 -19.72
N ILE A 348 -17.89 -2.94 -20.77
CA ILE A 348 -17.77 -2.43 -22.14
C ILE A 348 -18.30 -0.99 -22.23
N LYS A 349 -19.47 -0.71 -21.64
CA LYS A 349 -20.08 0.63 -21.63
C LYS A 349 -19.21 1.64 -20.86
N LEU A 350 -18.64 1.25 -19.72
CA LEU A 350 -17.68 2.08 -18.97
C LEU A 350 -16.45 2.40 -19.81
N ASN A 351 -15.85 1.40 -20.45
CA ASN A 351 -14.68 1.61 -21.31
C ASN A 351 -15.01 2.53 -22.51
N LYS A 352 -16.19 2.37 -23.13
CA LYS A 352 -16.69 3.27 -24.19
C LYS A 352 -16.86 4.72 -23.71
N LYS A 353 -17.16 4.94 -22.42
CA LYS A 353 -17.21 6.27 -21.80
C LYS A 353 -15.83 6.82 -21.43
N GLY A 354 -14.74 6.12 -21.75
CA GLY A 354 -13.37 6.53 -21.45
C GLY A 354 -12.90 6.16 -20.04
N VAL A 355 -13.65 5.31 -19.32
CA VAL A 355 -13.24 4.82 -18.00
C VAL A 355 -12.19 3.72 -18.17
N LYS A 356 -11.01 3.93 -17.58
CA LYS A 356 -9.96 2.91 -17.54
C LYS A 356 -10.35 1.79 -16.58
N ILE A 357 -10.50 0.58 -17.10
CA ILE A 357 -10.76 -0.61 -16.31
C ILE A 357 -9.45 -1.36 -16.09
N ILE A 358 -9.15 -1.70 -14.84
CA ILE A 358 -8.00 -2.51 -14.45
C ILE A 358 -8.55 -3.88 -14.05
N PHE A 359 -8.10 -4.91 -14.78
CA PHE A 359 -8.44 -6.31 -14.58
C PHE A 359 -7.31 -7.04 -13.87
#